data_AF-A0A936N3Q7-F1
#
_entry.id   AF-A0A936N3Q7-F1
#
_cell.length_a   1.000
_cell.length_b   1.000
_cell.length_c   1.000
_cell.angle_alpha   90.00
_cell.angle_beta   90.00
_cell.angle_gamma   90.00
#
_symmetry.space_group_name_H-M   'P 1'
#
loop_
_entity.id
_entity.type
_entity.pdbx_description
1 polymer ?
#
loop_
_entity_poly.entity_id
_entity_poly.type
_entity_poly.pdbx_seq_one_letter_code
_entity_poly.pdbx_strand_id
1 'polypeptide(L)'
;MIAPYLYQVFLNTPNFSINSPDNSGVLQIINNELSKFKTTHQINSDNETVHFLTQADKSKIQNALLDFPFLEIFYAINSFQEYNCDKNAYDELGRFKFSDSLQKKYKPIQNRVFEKMKQIHQNHESFQKHFSFQNIKSSFYLSHDIDSIHGSFYQDGVWAIKHGRIDVLIKLIFHAFMQKPHWFNMDFIMKTEGAYGYVSTFYWLVNRGKVDQRQTNSDYDINDLKVEKIIQQIDQSAFHNGIHKSISTDSFETELKKMPIKVNDNRYHYLKFQLPHAYKAIQQAKLESDASLGYAEHYGFRNNYGYPFHPYDIENGKPYDFLEIPLHIMDGTFQRYLKIPVTETGNTIIDFLEKNSENALLSILWHNTFFTNYKYKGYLNEYKKVLDYLYQNKWNCQSLDQIKQEFRWKMK
;
A
#
# COMPACT_ATOMS: atom_id res chain seq x y z
N MET A 1 17.15 20.43 -5.46
CA MET A 1 16.76 19.19 -4.77
C MET A 1 15.39 18.71 -5.26
N ILE A 2 14.40 19.60 -5.36
CA ILE A 2 13.04 19.23 -5.76
C ILE A 2 12.94 18.89 -7.26
N ALA A 3 13.57 19.67 -8.14
CA ALA A 3 13.47 19.45 -9.59
C ALA A 3 14.04 18.10 -10.07
N PRO A 4 15.22 17.64 -9.64
CA PRO A 4 15.72 16.30 -9.96
C PRO A 4 14.79 15.18 -9.49
N TYR A 5 14.21 15.32 -8.28
CA TYR A 5 13.25 14.34 -7.75
C TYR A 5 12.01 14.25 -8.64
N LEU A 6 11.41 15.39 -8.99
CA LEU A 6 10.25 15.44 -9.88
C LEU A 6 10.52 14.86 -11.25
N TYR A 7 11.66 15.21 -11.86
CA TYR A 7 12.07 14.60 -13.12
C TYR A 7 12.16 13.07 -13.01
N GLN A 8 12.68 12.56 -11.90
CA GLN A 8 12.78 11.12 -11.66
C GLN A 8 11.43 10.45 -11.41
N VAL A 9 10.44 11.16 -10.84
CA VAL A 9 9.05 10.70 -10.75
C VAL A 9 8.50 10.45 -12.16
N PHE A 10 8.67 11.37 -13.10
CA PHE A 10 8.30 11.13 -14.51
C PHE A 10 9.05 9.93 -15.09
N LEU A 11 10.36 9.83 -14.84
CA LEU A 11 11.19 8.76 -15.38
C LEU A 11 10.84 7.35 -14.85
N ASN A 12 10.31 7.28 -13.64
CA ASN A 12 9.87 6.03 -13.01
C ASN A 12 8.39 5.72 -13.24
N THR A 13 7.66 6.59 -13.95
CA THR A 13 6.28 6.32 -14.33
C THR A 13 6.29 5.61 -15.68
N PRO A 14 5.84 4.33 -15.77
CA PRO A 14 6.01 3.50 -16.98
C PRO A 14 5.44 4.10 -18.27
N ASN A 15 4.44 4.97 -18.14
CA ASN A 15 3.80 5.67 -19.25
C ASN A 15 4.73 6.64 -20.00
N PHE A 16 5.80 7.11 -19.37
CA PHE A 16 6.73 8.10 -19.92
C PHE A 16 8.08 7.44 -20.24
N SER A 17 8.34 7.20 -21.53
CA SER A 17 9.60 6.61 -21.99
C SER A 17 10.52 7.67 -22.61
N ILE A 18 11.82 7.63 -22.27
CA ILE A 18 12.80 8.60 -22.78
C ILE A 18 12.89 8.48 -24.31
N ASN A 19 12.69 9.59 -25.01
CA ASN A 19 12.88 9.74 -26.45
C ASN A 19 14.14 10.55 -26.80
N SER A 20 14.56 11.47 -25.92
CA SER A 20 15.79 12.27 -26.05
C SER A 20 16.66 12.14 -24.80
N PRO A 21 17.99 12.05 -24.90
CA PRO A 21 18.86 12.08 -23.73
C PRO A 21 18.94 13.48 -23.10
N ASP A 22 18.61 14.55 -23.84
CA ASP A 22 18.66 15.92 -23.34
C ASP A 22 17.41 16.29 -22.52
N ASN A 23 17.57 16.34 -21.20
CA ASN A 23 16.54 16.71 -20.24
C ASN A 23 16.57 18.20 -19.82
N SER A 24 17.45 19.02 -20.42
CA SER A 24 17.68 20.41 -19.98
C SER A 24 16.40 21.26 -20.03
N GLY A 25 15.63 21.13 -21.12
CA GLY A 25 14.35 21.83 -21.29
C GLY A 25 13.29 21.41 -20.27
N VAL A 26 13.26 20.12 -19.89
CA VAL A 26 12.36 19.61 -18.84
C VAL A 26 12.73 20.20 -17.48
N LEU A 27 14.02 20.12 -17.12
CA LEU A 27 14.51 20.68 -15.85
C LEU A 27 14.33 22.19 -15.78
N GLN A 28 14.51 22.91 -16.88
CA GLN A 28 14.28 24.36 -16.95
C GLN A 28 12.82 24.71 -16.64
N ILE A 29 11.86 23.97 -17.21
CA ILE A 29 10.42 24.19 -16.94
C ILE A 29 10.11 23.99 -15.45
N ILE A 30 10.59 22.89 -14.86
CA ILE A 30 10.38 22.61 -13.43
C ILE A 30 11.02 23.72 -12.58
N ASN A 31 12.26 24.10 -12.85
CA ASN A 31 12.97 25.14 -12.10
C ASN A 31 12.34 26.54 -12.24
N ASN A 32 11.78 26.86 -13.41
CA ASN A 32 11.04 28.10 -13.61
C ASN A 32 9.79 28.16 -12.72
N GLU A 33 9.02 27.07 -12.63
CA GLU A 33 7.87 27.00 -11.71
C GLU A 33 8.31 27.14 -10.25
N LEU A 34 9.35 26.41 -9.82
CA LEU A 34 9.89 26.51 -8.47
C LEU A 34 10.35 27.93 -8.15
N SER A 35 11.00 28.62 -9.10
CA SER A 35 11.47 30.00 -8.93
C SER A 35 10.29 30.96 -8.80
N LYS A 36 9.25 30.79 -9.64
CA LYS A 36 8.01 31.56 -9.55
C LYS A 36 7.33 31.39 -8.18
N PHE A 37 7.20 30.15 -7.71
CA PHE A 37 6.62 29.85 -6.39
C PHE A 37 7.38 30.56 -5.27
N LYS A 38 8.72 30.47 -5.32
CA LYS A 38 9.61 31.12 -4.36
C LYS A 38 9.42 32.63 -4.33
N THR A 39 9.37 33.28 -5.48
CA THR A 39 9.10 34.72 -5.58
C THR A 39 7.70 35.07 -5.05
N THR A 40 6.67 34.33 -5.45
CA THR A 40 5.28 34.58 -5.05
C THR A 40 5.09 34.48 -3.53
N HIS A 41 5.79 33.56 -2.86
CA HIS A 41 5.64 33.30 -1.43
C HIS A 41 6.81 33.80 -0.57
N GLN A 42 7.74 34.58 -1.15
CA GLN A 42 8.92 35.14 -0.46
C GLN A 42 9.80 34.07 0.22
N ILE A 43 10.05 32.98 -0.51
CA ILE A 43 10.84 31.82 -0.08
C ILE A 43 12.20 31.86 -0.79
N ASN A 44 13.29 31.61 -0.07
CA ASN A 44 14.66 31.77 -0.57
C ASN A 44 15.32 30.45 -1.00
N SER A 45 14.78 29.29 -0.62
CA SER A 45 15.42 27.99 -0.88
C SER A 45 14.44 26.84 -1.10
N ASP A 46 14.95 25.72 -1.65
CA ASP A 46 14.18 24.46 -1.73
C ASP A 46 13.81 23.94 -0.33
N ASN A 47 14.69 24.11 0.67
CA ASN A 47 14.42 23.70 2.04
C ASN A 47 13.26 24.49 2.65
N GLU A 48 13.25 25.80 2.46
CA GLU A 48 12.12 26.64 2.88
C GLU A 48 10.84 26.31 2.09
N THR A 49 10.95 25.89 0.82
CA THR A 49 9.82 25.39 0.04
C THR A 49 9.23 24.12 0.68
N VAL A 50 10.06 23.14 1.02
CA VAL A 50 9.61 21.92 1.71
C VAL A 50 9.02 22.24 3.08
N HIS A 51 9.65 23.16 3.83
CA HIS A 51 9.13 23.62 5.10
C HIS A 51 7.75 24.26 4.95
N PHE A 52 7.54 25.13 3.95
CA PHE A 52 6.23 25.71 3.63
C PHE A 52 5.19 24.62 3.33
N LEU A 53 5.55 23.63 2.51
CA LEU A 53 4.65 22.56 2.12
C LEU A 53 4.29 21.58 3.24
N THR A 54 5.06 21.56 4.32
CA THR A 54 4.80 20.69 5.49
C THR A 54 4.19 21.46 6.67
N GLN A 55 3.75 22.69 6.47
CA GLN A 55 3.04 23.45 7.51
C GLN A 55 1.65 22.84 7.78
N ALA A 56 1.13 23.09 8.98
CA ALA A 56 -0.16 22.56 9.43
C ALA A 56 -1.37 23.13 8.66
N ASP A 57 -1.27 24.36 8.13
CA ASP A 57 -2.38 25.03 7.42
C ASP A 57 -2.57 24.48 6.01
N LYS A 58 -3.33 23.38 5.95
CA LYS A 58 -3.70 22.69 4.70
C LYS A 58 -4.43 23.59 3.72
N SER A 59 -5.23 24.55 4.20
CA SER A 59 -6.03 25.42 3.33
C SER A 59 -5.15 26.41 2.57
N LYS A 60 -4.20 27.01 3.30
CA LYS A 60 -3.18 27.89 2.73
C LYS A 60 -2.31 27.15 1.73
N ILE A 61 -1.85 25.94 2.07
CA ILE A 61 -1.02 25.14 1.16
C ILE A 61 -1.80 24.78 -0.12
N GLN A 62 -3.05 24.29 0.01
CA GLN A 62 -3.87 23.97 -1.15
C GLN A 62 -4.04 25.17 -2.09
N ASN A 63 -4.37 26.34 -1.55
CA ASN A 63 -4.53 27.55 -2.35
C ASN A 63 -3.21 27.97 -3.01
N ALA A 64 -2.09 27.83 -2.30
CA ALA A 64 -0.76 28.12 -2.81
C ALA A 64 -0.31 27.15 -3.92
N LEU A 65 -0.90 25.96 -4.03
CA LEU A 65 -0.54 24.94 -5.03
C LEU A 65 -1.37 25.00 -6.32
N LEU A 66 -2.46 25.78 -6.37
CA LEU A 66 -3.40 25.80 -7.50
C LEU A 66 -2.71 26.08 -8.85
N ASP A 67 -1.73 26.99 -8.85
CA ASP A 67 -1.00 27.43 -10.05
C ASP A 67 0.36 26.75 -10.23
N PHE A 68 0.67 25.74 -9.41
CA PHE A 68 1.99 25.10 -9.33
C PHE A 68 1.86 23.57 -9.41
N PRO A 69 1.53 23.02 -10.59
CA PRO A 69 1.25 21.59 -10.76
C PRO A 69 2.42 20.67 -10.41
N PHE A 70 3.68 21.08 -10.59
CA PHE A 70 4.83 20.28 -10.16
C PHE A 70 4.90 20.19 -8.64
N LEU A 71 4.66 21.29 -7.93
CA LEU A 71 4.62 21.28 -6.47
C LEU A 71 3.40 20.53 -5.93
N GLU A 72 2.26 20.53 -6.63
CA GLU A 72 1.12 19.71 -6.23
C GLU A 72 1.43 18.21 -6.38
N ILE A 73 2.13 17.78 -7.43
CA ILE A 73 2.63 16.41 -7.58
C ILE A 73 3.57 16.06 -6.42
N PHE A 74 4.55 16.94 -6.14
CA PHE A 74 5.53 16.74 -5.09
C PHE A 74 4.88 16.60 -3.70
N TYR A 75 3.89 17.45 -3.42
CA TYR A 75 3.12 17.44 -2.17
C TYR A 75 2.28 16.15 -2.02
N ALA A 76 1.58 15.76 -3.08
CA ALA A 76 0.65 14.64 -3.05
C ALA A 76 1.37 13.29 -2.91
N ILE A 77 2.37 13.02 -3.77
CA ILE A 77 3.12 11.75 -3.76
C ILE A 77 3.74 11.49 -2.38
N ASN A 78 4.29 12.53 -1.75
CA ASN A 78 4.99 12.43 -0.48
C ASN A 78 4.08 12.55 0.75
N SER A 79 2.76 12.63 0.56
CA SER A 79 1.78 12.77 1.65
C SER A 79 2.13 13.92 2.62
N PHE A 80 2.62 15.05 2.10
CA PHE A 80 3.02 16.19 2.94
C PHE A 80 1.86 16.75 3.79
N GLN A 81 0.62 16.46 3.38
CA GLN A 81 -0.58 16.71 4.18
C GLN A 81 -0.61 16.04 5.56
N GLU A 82 0.25 15.05 5.82
CA GLU A 82 0.30 14.32 7.09
C GLU A 82 1.38 14.87 8.04
N TYR A 83 2.27 15.75 7.52
CA TYR A 83 3.35 16.34 8.28
C TYR A 83 2.85 17.49 9.14
N ASN A 84 3.39 17.60 10.35
CA ASN A 84 3.05 18.64 11.34
C ASN A 84 1.54 18.84 11.56
N CYS A 85 0.75 17.78 11.36
CA CYS A 85 -0.69 17.81 11.55
C CYS A 85 -1.08 17.90 13.02
N ASP A 86 -2.25 18.49 13.24
CA ASP A 86 -2.89 18.50 14.53
C ASP A 86 -3.20 17.08 15.00
N LYS A 87 -3.17 16.84 16.32
CA LYS A 87 -3.37 15.48 16.88
C LYS A 87 -4.75 14.91 16.50
N ASN A 88 -5.72 15.80 16.31
CA ASN A 88 -7.08 15.45 15.91
C ASN A 88 -7.17 14.91 14.47
N ALA A 89 -6.12 15.02 13.65
CA ALA A 89 -6.08 14.44 12.31
C ALA A 89 -5.82 12.91 12.32
N TYR A 90 -5.48 12.35 13.47
CA TYR A 90 -5.21 10.93 13.66
C TYR A 90 -6.38 10.23 14.37
N ASP A 91 -6.58 8.95 14.06
CA ASP A 91 -7.53 8.11 14.79
C ASP A 91 -6.93 7.58 16.11
N GLU A 92 -7.71 6.79 16.84
CA GLU A 92 -7.29 6.22 18.14
C GLU A 92 -6.08 5.28 18.03
N LEU A 93 -5.73 4.82 16.83
CA LEU A 93 -4.57 3.98 16.55
C LEU A 93 -3.38 4.82 16.03
N GLY A 94 -3.49 6.14 15.97
CA GLY A 94 -2.43 7.02 15.47
C GLY A 94 -2.31 7.02 13.95
N ARG A 95 -3.37 6.65 13.22
CA ARG A 95 -3.37 6.61 11.75
C ARG A 95 -4.01 7.87 11.20
N PHE A 96 -3.43 8.43 10.15
CA PHE A 96 -3.99 9.62 9.51
C PHE A 96 -5.38 9.31 8.92
N LYS A 97 -6.38 10.11 9.30
CA LYS A 97 -7.76 9.89 8.88
C LYS A 97 -7.98 10.35 7.44
N PHE A 98 -8.64 9.52 6.64
CA PHE A 98 -9.27 9.90 5.38
C PHE A 98 -10.18 11.12 5.56
N SER A 99 -10.89 11.24 6.69
CA SER A 99 -11.77 12.39 6.95
C SER A 99 -11.06 13.76 6.91
N ASP A 100 -9.75 13.76 7.14
CA ASP A 100 -8.87 14.93 7.26
C ASP A 100 -7.94 15.08 6.05
N SER A 101 -8.15 14.26 5.02
CA SER A 101 -7.33 14.17 3.82
C SER A 101 -7.80 15.08 2.69
N LEU A 102 -6.90 15.41 1.76
CA LEU A 102 -7.24 16.04 0.48
C LEU A 102 -8.10 15.13 -0.40
N GLN A 103 -7.93 13.82 -0.29
CA GLN A 103 -8.67 12.83 -1.07
C GLN A 103 -10.17 12.89 -0.78
N LYS A 104 -10.57 13.23 0.45
CA LYS A 104 -11.98 13.49 0.76
C LYS A 104 -12.56 14.63 -0.07
N LYS A 105 -11.78 15.69 -0.32
CA LYS A 105 -12.18 16.82 -1.17
C LYS A 105 -12.16 16.44 -2.66
N TYR A 106 -11.16 15.67 -3.09
CA TYR A 106 -10.94 15.33 -4.50
C TYR A 106 -11.60 14.04 -4.99
N LYS A 107 -12.32 13.34 -4.10
CA LYS A 107 -12.85 11.97 -4.27
C LYS A 107 -11.70 10.94 -4.36
N PRO A 108 -11.70 9.90 -3.51
CA PRO A 108 -10.55 8.99 -3.32
C PRO A 108 -10.20 8.08 -4.49
N ILE A 109 -11.03 8.08 -5.54
CA ILE A 109 -11.01 7.08 -6.61
C ILE A 109 -10.15 7.52 -7.80
N GLN A 110 -9.52 8.71 -7.76
CA GLN A 110 -8.78 9.26 -8.90
C GLN A 110 -7.27 9.20 -8.71
N ASN A 111 -6.56 8.71 -9.72
CA ASN A 111 -5.11 8.81 -9.86
C ASN A 111 -4.69 10.24 -10.28
N ARG A 112 -4.99 11.23 -9.43
CA ARG A 112 -4.88 12.67 -9.74
C ARG A 112 -3.45 13.11 -10.07
N VAL A 113 -2.44 12.51 -9.42
CA VAL A 113 -1.03 12.81 -9.71
C VAL A 113 -0.72 12.43 -11.15
N PHE A 114 -1.11 11.24 -11.59
CA PHE A 114 -0.89 10.81 -12.97
C PHE A 114 -1.58 11.72 -13.98
N GLU A 115 -2.83 12.11 -13.73
CA GLU A 115 -3.57 13.04 -14.60
C GLU A 115 -2.85 14.39 -14.74
N LYS A 116 -2.24 14.89 -13.67
CA LYS A 116 -1.41 16.11 -13.73
C LYS A 116 -0.14 15.91 -14.54
N MET A 117 0.54 14.78 -14.36
CA MET A 117 1.74 14.46 -15.15
C MET A 117 1.41 14.40 -16.65
N LYS A 118 0.28 13.80 -17.00
CA LYS A 118 -0.23 13.75 -18.38
C LYS A 118 -0.53 15.15 -18.93
N GLN A 119 -1.19 16.02 -18.15
CA GLN A 119 -1.46 17.40 -18.55
C GLN A 119 -0.17 18.20 -18.76
N ILE A 120 0.82 18.07 -17.86
CA ILE A 120 2.15 18.70 -18.00
C ILE A 120 2.80 18.26 -19.31
N HIS A 121 2.82 16.96 -19.59
CA HIS A 121 3.37 16.43 -20.84
C HIS A 121 2.68 17.04 -22.07
N GLN A 122 1.35 17.11 -22.06
CA GLN A 122 0.56 17.66 -23.17
C GLN A 122 0.76 19.18 -23.36
N ASN A 123 1.07 19.93 -22.30
CA ASN A 123 1.16 21.39 -22.35
C ASN A 123 2.58 21.93 -22.60
N HIS A 124 3.60 21.08 -22.56
CA HIS A 124 5.00 21.52 -22.65
C HIS A 124 5.76 20.78 -23.75
N GLU A 125 6.16 21.51 -24.80
CA GLU A 125 6.91 20.97 -25.94
C GLU A 125 8.21 20.25 -25.52
N SER A 126 8.94 20.79 -24.53
CA SER A 126 10.15 20.14 -24.01
C SER A 126 9.86 18.78 -23.36
N PHE A 127 8.72 18.62 -22.69
CA PHE A 127 8.30 17.31 -22.16
C PHE A 127 7.91 16.34 -23.28
N GLN A 128 7.25 16.81 -24.34
CA GLN A 128 6.88 15.98 -25.49
C GLN A 128 8.11 15.50 -26.28
N LYS A 129 9.11 16.37 -26.44
CA LYS A 129 10.39 16.01 -27.08
C LYS A 129 11.17 15.00 -26.24
N HIS A 130 11.19 15.19 -24.93
CA HIS A 130 11.97 14.37 -24.00
C HIS A 130 11.32 13.02 -23.69
N PHE A 131 10.02 13.01 -23.40
CA PHE A 131 9.24 11.82 -23.05
C PHE A 131 8.23 11.50 -24.16
N SER A 132 8.27 10.27 -24.65
CA SER A 132 7.13 9.67 -25.32
C SER A 132 6.09 9.24 -24.28
N PHE A 133 4.81 9.35 -24.62
CA PHE A 133 3.70 9.00 -23.74
C PHE A 133 2.84 7.90 -24.35
N GLN A 134 2.46 6.92 -23.54
CA GLN A 134 1.44 5.93 -23.88
C GLN A 134 0.56 5.62 -22.66
N ASN A 135 -0.74 5.40 -22.90
CA ASN A 135 -1.57 4.77 -21.87
C ASN A 135 -1.16 3.31 -21.74
N ILE A 136 -1.11 2.83 -20.51
CA ILE A 136 -0.74 1.45 -20.18
C ILE A 136 -1.89 0.85 -19.40
N LYS A 137 -2.29 -0.37 -19.77
CA LYS A 137 -3.28 -1.10 -18.98
C LYS A 137 -2.76 -1.33 -17.57
N SER A 138 -3.59 -1.08 -16.57
CA SER A 138 -3.20 -1.26 -15.18
C SER A 138 -2.80 -2.71 -14.87
N SER A 139 -1.80 -2.85 -14.01
CA SER A 139 -1.43 -4.11 -13.37
C SER A 139 -1.99 -4.15 -11.94
N PHE A 140 -1.83 -5.29 -11.28
CA PHE A 140 -2.19 -5.44 -9.87
C PHE A 140 -1.15 -6.24 -9.09
N TYR A 141 -1.13 -6.00 -7.78
CA TYR A 141 -0.27 -6.66 -6.81
C TYR A 141 -1.15 -7.27 -5.71
N LEU A 142 -1.00 -8.57 -5.48
CA LEU A 142 -1.73 -9.28 -4.42
C LEU A 142 -0.87 -9.41 -3.17
N SER A 143 -1.48 -9.23 -2.00
CA SER A 143 -0.84 -9.50 -0.73
C SER A 143 -1.81 -10.00 0.33
N HIS A 144 -1.26 -10.68 1.33
CA HIS A 144 -1.99 -11.21 2.47
C HIS A 144 -1.27 -10.92 3.77
N ASP A 145 -2.02 -10.36 4.73
CA ASP A 145 -1.53 -10.14 6.08
C ASP A 145 -1.93 -11.33 6.95
N ILE A 146 -0.93 -11.99 7.52
CA ILE A 146 -1.13 -13.15 8.39
C ILE A 146 -1.23 -12.67 9.84
N ASP A 147 -2.44 -12.23 10.20
CA ASP A 147 -2.73 -11.70 11.53
C ASP A 147 -3.04 -12.79 12.55
N SER A 148 -3.68 -13.87 12.10
CA SER A 148 -4.19 -14.93 12.98
C SER A 148 -4.30 -16.24 12.25
N ILE A 149 -3.85 -17.31 12.89
CA ILE A 149 -3.87 -18.69 12.40
C ILE A 149 -4.81 -19.54 13.26
N HIS A 150 -4.80 -19.36 14.59
CA HIS A 150 -5.51 -20.24 15.53
C HIS A 150 -6.87 -19.70 16.00
N GLY A 151 -7.17 -18.42 15.76
CA GLY A 151 -8.30 -17.69 16.31
C GLY A 151 -9.67 -18.19 15.86
N SER A 152 -9.72 -18.98 14.78
CA SER A 152 -10.91 -19.70 14.33
C SER A 152 -11.55 -20.53 15.45
N PHE A 153 -10.75 -21.13 16.35
CA PHE A 153 -11.27 -22.01 17.38
C PHE A 153 -12.20 -21.33 18.38
N TYR A 154 -11.81 -20.15 18.85
CA TYR A 154 -12.58 -19.39 19.83
C TYR A 154 -13.70 -18.59 19.17
N GLN A 155 -13.42 -17.97 18.03
CA GLN A 155 -14.39 -17.06 17.39
C GLN A 155 -15.47 -17.79 16.60
N ASP A 156 -15.11 -18.82 15.82
CA ASP A 156 -16.10 -19.64 15.12
C ASP A 156 -16.85 -20.55 16.10
N GLY A 157 -16.21 -20.95 17.19
CA GLY A 157 -16.85 -21.64 18.32
C GLY A 157 -17.93 -20.78 18.99
N VAL A 158 -17.62 -19.52 19.35
CA VAL A 158 -18.61 -18.59 19.91
C VAL A 158 -19.75 -18.30 18.92
N TRP A 159 -19.46 -18.16 17.62
CA TRP A 159 -20.50 -18.01 16.60
C TRP A 159 -21.40 -19.26 16.50
N ALA A 160 -20.82 -20.46 16.48
CA ALA A 160 -21.54 -21.72 16.38
C ALA A 160 -22.44 -21.96 17.60
N ILE A 161 -21.97 -21.62 18.81
CA ILE A 161 -22.77 -21.64 20.04
C ILE A 161 -23.94 -20.65 19.93
N LYS A 162 -23.66 -19.40 19.52
CA LYS A 162 -24.71 -18.36 19.38
C LYS A 162 -25.80 -18.70 18.36
N HIS A 163 -25.48 -19.51 17.35
CA HIS A 163 -26.41 -19.87 16.27
C HIS A 163 -26.88 -21.33 16.33
N GLY A 164 -26.61 -22.05 17.43
CA GLY A 164 -27.08 -23.43 17.63
C GLY A 164 -26.51 -24.46 16.62
N ARG A 165 -25.35 -24.16 16.00
CA ARG A 165 -24.73 -24.99 14.96
C ARG A 165 -23.81 -26.05 15.56
N ILE A 166 -24.41 -27.07 16.16
CA ILE A 166 -23.69 -28.20 16.80
C ILE A 166 -22.84 -28.96 15.78
N ASP A 167 -23.29 -29.05 14.53
CA ASP A 167 -22.53 -29.63 13.41
C ASP A 167 -21.22 -28.88 13.12
N VAL A 168 -21.22 -27.55 13.29
CA VAL A 168 -20.03 -26.71 13.16
C VAL A 168 -19.12 -26.88 14.36
N LEU A 169 -19.64 -27.00 15.58
CA LEU A 169 -18.83 -27.33 16.77
C LEU A 169 -18.12 -28.68 16.62
N ILE A 170 -18.82 -29.71 16.16
CA ILE A 170 -18.23 -31.05 15.93
C ILE A 170 -17.15 -30.98 14.84
N LYS A 171 -17.39 -30.22 13.76
CA LYS A 171 -16.38 -29.98 12.73
C LYS A 171 -15.19 -29.18 13.24
N LEU A 172 -15.39 -28.17 14.09
CA LEU A 172 -14.30 -27.40 14.70
C LEU A 172 -13.46 -28.33 15.59
N ILE A 173 -14.09 -29.11 16.47
CA ILE A 173 -13.41 -30.12 17.31
C ILE A 173 -12.64 -31.12 16.45
N PHE A 174 -13.23 -31.62 15.37
CA PHE A 174 -12.58 -32.53 14.42
C PHE A 174 -11.40 -31.87 13.68
N HIS A 175 -11.49 -30.60 13.29
CA HIS A 175 -10.39 -29.86 12.66
C HIS A 175 -9.25 -29.52 13.63
N ALA A 176 -9.54 -29.21 14.90
CA ALA A 176 -8.51 -29.12 15.94
C ALA A 176 -7.82 -30.46 16.16
N PHE A 177 -8.59 -31.54 16.22
CA PHE A 177 -8.07 -32.89 16.36
C PHE A 177 -7.16 -33.27 15.16
N MET A 178 -7.49 -32.79 13.96
CA MET A 178 -6.70 -32.94 12.73
C MET A 178 -5.53 -31.93 12.60
N GLN A 179 -5.31 -31.06 13.59
CA GLN A 179 -4.18 -30.12 13.63
C GLN A 179 -4.04 -29.17 12.42
N LYS A 180 -5.15 -28.85 11.74
CA LYS A 180 -5.22 -27.86 10.64
C LYS A 180 -6.19 -26.74 11.01
N PRO A 181 -5.72 -25.62 11.59
CA PRO A 181 -6.57 -24.46 11.85
C PRO A 181 -7.19 -23.97 10.54
N HIS A 182 -8.46 -23.56 10.57
CA HIS A 182 -9.14 -23.09 9.34
C HIS A 182 -8.49 -21.87 8.70
N TRP A 183 -7.80 -21.05 9.50
CA TRP A 183 -7.05 -19.88 9.02
C TRP A 183 -5.57 -20.19 8.72
N PHE A 184 -5.12 -21.42 8.94
CA PHE A 184 -3.82 -21.90 8.44
C PHE A 184 -3.97 -22.39 6.99
N ASN A 185 -4.14 -21.45 6.07
CA ASN A 185 -4.65 -21.72 4.72
C ASN A 185 -3.80 -21.10 3.60
N MET A 186 -2.53 -20.77 3.85
CA MET A 186 -1.63 -20.19 2.84
C MET A 186 -1.46 -21.12 1.63
N ASP A 187 -1.33 -22.44 1.83
CA ASP A 187 -1.34 -23.42 0.72
C ASP A 187 -2.59 -23.31 -0.17
N PHE A 188 -3.74 -23.06 0.44
CA PHE A 188 -5.01 -22.91 -0.26
C PHE A 188 -5.07 -21.59 -1.03
N ILE A 189 -4.56 -20.50 -0.46
CA ILE A 189 -4.44 -19.20 -1.11
C ILE A 189 -3.53 -19.33 -2.34
N MET A 190 -2.31 -19.85 -2.15
CA MET A 190 -1.33 -20.07 -3.22
C MET A 190 -1.91 -20.94 -4.35
N LYS A 191 -2.63 -22.02 -4.02
CA LYS A 191 -3.29 -22.87 -5.03
C LYS A 191 -4.42 -22.15 -5.76
N THR A 192 -5.20 -21.34 -5.04
CA THR A 192 -6.33 -20.60 -5.62
C THR A 192 -5.84 -19.54 -6.61
N GLU A 193 -4.82 -18.78 -6.24
CA GLU A 193 -4.22 -17.75 -7.10
C GLU A 193 -3.40 -18.35 -8.23
N GLY A 194 -2.62 -19.39 -7.93
CA GLY A 194 -1.81 -20.11 -8.92
C GLY A 194 -2.65 -20.74 -10.04
N ALA A 195 -3.93 -21.07 -9.79
CA ALA A 195 -4.84 -21.54 -10.83
C ALA A 195 -5.09 -20.50 -11.94
N TYR A 196 -4.90 -19.22 -11.65
CA TYR A 196 -4.96 -18.11 -12.61
C TYR A 196 -3.58 -17.66 -13.12
N GLY A 197 -2.50 -18.29 -12.63
CA GLY A 197 -1.12 -17.86 -12.87
C GLY A 197 -0.70 -16.63 -12.06
N TYR A 198 -1.40 -16.34 -10.96
CA TYR A 198 -1.11 -15.21 -10.09
C TYR A 198 -0.23 -15.61 -8.90
N VAL A 199 0.48 -14.62 -8.36
CA VAL A 199 1.34 -14.74 -7.18
C VAL A 199 1.06 -13.60 -6.23
N SER A 200 1.37 -13.78 -4.95
CA SER A 200 1.13 -12.80 -3.89
C SER A 200 2.24 -12.80 -2.84
N THR A 201 2.26 -11.74 -2.02
CA THR A 201 3.19 -11.61 -0.88
C THR A 201 2.46 -11.85 0.44
N PHE A 202 3.03 -12.69 1.30
CA PHE A 202 2.53 -12.96 2.65
C PHE A 202 3.33 -12.16 3.69
N TYR A 203 2.69 -11.24 4.40
CA TYR A 203 3.29 -10.46 5.48
C TYR A 203 3.04 -11.13 6.84
N TRP A 204 4.10 -11.45 7.57
CA TRP A 204 4.05 -12.24 8.81
C TRP A 204 4.33 -11.41 10.06
N LEU A 205 3.45 -11.50 11.05
CA LEU A 205 3.74 -11.01 12.40
C LEU A 205 4.71 -11.96 13.09
N VAL A 206 5.73 -11.39 13.73
CA VAL A 206 6.71 -12.15 14.53
C VAL A 206 6.50 -12.04 16.03
N ASN A 207 5.69 -11.08 16.47
CA ASN A 207 5.31 -10.86 17.86
C ASN A 207 3.89 -11.36 18.07
N ARG A 208 3.64 -11.98 19.23
CA ARG A 208 2.33 -12.55 19.58
C ARG A 208 1.67 -11.83 20.75
N GLY A 209 0.34 -11.93 20.80
CA GLY A 209 -0.44 -11.57 21.98
C GLY A 209 -0.99 -10.14 21.99
N LYS A 210 -1.82 -9.88 23.00
CA LYS A 210 -2.48 -8.60 23.20
C LYS A 210 -1.48 -7.55 23.68
N VAL A 211 -1.52 -6.38 23.05
CA VAL A 211 -0.79 -5.19 23.49
C VAL A 211 -1.68 -4.36 24.41
N ASP A 212 -2.95 -4.19 24.04
CA ASP A 212 -3.96 -3.53 24.87
C ASP A 212 -5.36 -4.10 24.59
N GLN A 213 -6.42 -3.41 25.05
CA GLN A 213 -7.81 -3.84 24.87
C GLN A 213 -8.30 -3.83 23.41
N ARG A 214 -7.69 -3.00 22.55
CA ARG A 214 -8.08 -2.76 21.15
C ARG A 214 -7.11 -3.38 20.16
N GLN A 215 -5.89 -3.68 20.61
CA GLN A 215 -4.78 -4.05 19.76
C GLN A 215 -4.14 -5.37 20.19
N THR A 216 -4.03 -6.29 19.23
CA THR A 216 -3.33 -7.57 19.38
C THR A 216 -2.41 -7.79 18.20
N ASN A 217 -1.27 -8.41 18.44
CA ASN A 217 -0.48 -9.04 17.38
C ASN A 217 -0.97 -10.48 17.16
N SER A 218 -0.11 -11.35 16.61
CA SER A 218 -0.47 -12.70 16.21
C SER A 218 -0.97 -13.56 17.36
N ASP A 219 -1.70 -14.61 17.00
CA ASP A 219 -2.08 -15.71 17.90
C ASP A 219 -1.22 -16.97 17.70
N TYR A 220 -0.21 -16.90 16.84
CA TYR A 220 0.72 -17.97 16.53
C TYR A 220 2.15 -17.57 16.89
N ASP A 221 3.01 -18.56 17.11
CA ASP A 221 4.44 -18.36 17.25
C ASP A 221 5.08 -18.46 15.88
N ILE A 222 5.89 -17.47 15.49
CA ILE A 222 6.60 -17.50 14.20
C ILE A 222 7.60 -18.66 14.13
N ASN A 223 8.08 -19.15 15.28
CA ASN A 223 8.99 -20.28 15.39
C ASN A 223 8.26 -21.63 15.54
N ASP A 224 6.92 -21.67 15.44
CA ASP A 224 6.20 -22.94 15.36
C ASP A 224 6.64 -23.69 14.10
N LEU A 225 6.98 -24.98 14.22
CA LEU A 225 7.53 -25.78 13.12
C LEU A 225 6.61 -25.81 11.88
N LYS A 226 5.29 -25.69 12.04
CA LYS A 226 4.38 -25.63 10.89
C LYS A 226 4.42 -24.26 10.22
N VAL A 227 4.49 -23.19 11.01
CA VAL A 227 4.60 -21.82 10.51
C VAL A 227 5.93 -21.63 9.78
N GLU A 228 7.03 -22.08 10.36
CA GLU A 228 8.34 -22.06 9.71
C GLU A 228 8.32 -22.85 8.39
N LYS A 229 7.73 -24.05 8.39
CA LYS A 229 7.64 -24.88 7.20
C LYS A 229 6.87 -24.20 6.07
N ILE A 230 5.73 -23.57 6.35
CA ILE A 230 4.96 -22.88 5.29
C ILE A 230 5.70 -21.62 4.80
N ILE A 231 6.40 -20.90 5.67
CA ILE A 231 7.25 -19.76 5.26
C ILE A 231 8.34 -20.24 4.30
N GLN A 232 9.04 -21.34 4.62
CA GLN A 232 10.06 -21.93 3.74
C GLN A 232 9.45 -22.44 2.42
N GLN A 233 8.24 -23.00 2.44
CA GLN A 233 7.54 -23.41 1.22
C GLN A 233 7.19 -22.23 0.32
N ILE A 234 6.75 -21.11 0.90
CA ILE A 234 6.50 -19.86 0.17
C ILE A 234 7.83 -19.36 -0.44
N ASP A 235 8.91 -19.34 0.34
CA ASP A 235 10.25 -18.87 -0.07
C ASP A 235 10.86 -19.70 -1.22
N GLN A 236 10.53 -20.99 -1.30
CA GLN A 236 10.96 -21.90 -2.36
C GLN A 236 10.03 -21.89 -3.59
N SER A 237 9.04 -21.01 -3.62
CA SER A 237 8.04 -20.90 -4.69
C SER A 237 8.17 -19.58 -5.46
N ALA A 238 7.16 -19.23 -6.27
CA ALA A 238 7.07 -17.93 -6.94
C ALA A 238 6.38 -16.83 -6.08
N PHE A 239 5.91 -17.19 -4.90
CA PHE A 239 5.29 -16.28 -3.93
C PHE A 239 6.34 -15.66 -3.01
N HIS A 240 5.98 -14.58 -2.31
CA HIS A 240 6.92 -13.81 -1.51
C HIS A 240 6.56 -13.80 -0.03
N ASN A 241 7.57 -13.71 0.84
CA ASN A 241 7.39 -13.44 2.27
C ASN A 241 7.87 -12.02 2.60
N GLY A 242 7.13 -11.34 3.46
CA GLY A 242 7.49 -10.05 4.04
C GLY A 242 7.29 -10.04 5.55
N ILE A 243 7.86 -9.03 6.21
CA ILE A 243 7.59 -8.79 7.63
C ILE A 243 6.32 -7.96 7.77
N HIS A 244 5.44 -8.35 8.68
CA HIS A 244 4.32 -7.52 9.11
C HIS A 244 4.74 -6.78 10.39
N LYS A 245 5.32 -5.57 10.29
CA LYS A 245 5.84 -4.85 11.46
C LYS A 245 4.78 -4.77 12.54
N SER A 246 5.10 -5.41 13.66
CA SER A 246 4.17 -5.53 14.78
C SER A 246 3.96 -4.17 15.44
N ILE A 247 2.89 -4.06 16.23
CA ILE A 247 2.59 -2.85 17.00
C ILE A 247 3.41 -2.74 18.30
N SER A 248 4.35 -3.66 18.53
CA SER A 248 5.27 -3.56 19.66
C SER A 248 6.25 -2.39 19.46
N THR A 249 6.91 -2.02 20.56
CA THR A 249 8.00 -1.04 20.55
C THR A 249 9.31 -1.59 20.00
N ASP A 250 9.35 -2.86 19.58
CA ASP A 250 10.54 -3.46 18.99
C ASP A 250 10.93 -2.72 17.71
N SER A 251 12.24 -2.56 17.49
CA SER A 251 12.76 -2.08 16.22
C SER A 251 12.56 -3.12 15.11
N PHE A 252 12.64 -2.69 13.86
CA PHE A 252 12.72 -3.61 12.72
C PHE A 252 13.85 -4.61 12.87
N GLU A 253 15.04 -4.19 13.33
CA GLU A 253 16.17 -5.09 13.52
C GLU A 253 15.83 -6.23 14.47
N THR A 254 15.16 -5.94 15.58
CA THR A 254 14.74 -6.94 16.57
C THR A 254 13.70 -7.89 15.98
N GLU A 255 12.73 -7.39 15.22
CA GLU A 255 11.69 -8.23 14.63
C GLU A 255 12.17 -9.05 13.44
N LEU A 256 13.01 -8.47 12.57
CA LEU A 256 13.61 -9.18 11.43
C LEU A 256 14.50 -10.35 11.87
N LYS A 257 15.17 -10.24 13.03
CA LYS A 257 15.94 -11.35 13.63
C LYS A 257 15.07 -12.54 14.07
N LYS A 258 13.76 -12.34 14.25
CA LYS A 258 12.81 -13.41 14.61
C LYS A 258 12.25 -14.14 13.39
N MET A 259 12.42 -13.60 12.18
CA MET A 259 12.00 -14.28 10.97
C MET A 259 12.90 -15.50 10.70
N PRO A 260 12.33 -16.65 10.30
CA PRO A 260 13.12 -17.85 10.00
C PRO A 260 13.93 -17.74 8.70
N ILE A 261 13.59 -16.77 7.86
CA ILE A 261 14.26 -16.44 6.60
C ILE A 261 14.54 -14.95 6.55
N LYS A 262 15.47 -14.53 5.68
CA LYS A 262 15.70 -13.12 5.43
C LYS A 262 14.57 -12.54 4.57
N VAL A 263 13.92 -11.49 5.06
CA VAL A 263 12.94 -10.71 4.31
C VAL A 263 13.35 -9.24 4.28
N ASN A 264 13.05 -8.54 3.18
CA ASN A 264 13.42 -7.14 2.98
C ASN A 264 12.20 -6.24 2.74
N ASP A 265 10.99 -6.76 2.91
CA ASP A 265 9.76 -6.08 2.51
C ASP A 265 8.80 -6.01 3.69
N ASN A 266 8.16 -4.86 3.90
CA ASN A 266 7.33 -4.61 5.07
C ASN A 266 5.88 -4.26 4.74
N ARG A 267 5.01 -4.57 5.71
CA ARG A 267 3.75 -3.88 5.91
C ARG A 267 3.52 -3.63 7.40
N TYR A 268 3.13 -2.43 7.80
CA TYR A 268 2.77 -2.12 9.18
C TYR A 268 1.42 -2.71 9.59
N HIS A 269 1.39 -3.42 10.73
CA HIS A 269 0.16 -3.94 11.30
C HIS A 269 -0.82 -2.83 11.69
N TYR A 270 -2.11 -3.06 11.43
CA TYR A 270 -3.19 -2.06 11.43
C TYR A 270 -2.99 -0.83 10.52
N LEU A 271 -1.99 -0.82 9.63
CA LEU A 271 -1.54 0.37 8.91
C LEU A 271 -1.15 1.51 9.88
N LYS A 272 -0.53 1.19 11.03
CA LYS A 272 0.05 2.16 11.97
C LYS A 272 1.30 2.82 11.41
N PHE A 273 1.05 3.60 10.37
CA PHE A 273 2.02 4.25 9.53
C PHE A 273 1.92 5.75 9.74
N GLN A 274 2.89 6.29 10.47
CA GLN A 274 2.93 7.71 10.84
C GLN A 274 4.17 8.37 10.26
N LEU A 275 3.95 9.38 9.42
CA LEU A 275 5.02 10.15 8.80
C LEU A 275 5.54 11.25 9.74
N PRO A 276 6.84 11.59 9.70
CA PRO A 276 7.91 10.95 8.91
C PRO A 276 8.53 9.70 9.57
N HIS A 277 8.13 9.35 10.79
CA HIS A 277 8.78 8.31 11.59
C HIS A 277 8.83 6.94 10.89
N ALA A 278 7.73 6.52 10.24
CA ALA A 278 7.66 5.25 9.53
C ALA A 278 8.73 5.14 8.43
N TYR A 279 8.83 6.15 7.54
CA TYR A 279 9.85 6.18 6.49
C TYR A 279 11.28 6.12 7.03
N LYS A 280 11.57 6.86 8.11
CA LYS A 280 12.90 6.82 8.75
C LYS A 280 13.21 5.42 9.29
N ALA A 281 12.23 4.76 9.93
CA ALA A 281 12.41 3.42 10.46
C ALA A 281 12.65 2.38 9.35
N ILE A 282 11.92 2.46 8.23
CA ILE A 282 12.08 1.59 7.06
C ILE A 282 13.49 1.77 6.46
N GLN A 283 13.90 3.02 6.22
CA GLN A 283 15.23 3.35 5.70
C GLN A 283 16.36 2.83 6.61
N GLN A 284 16.25 3.03 7.92
CA GLN A 284 17.26 2.57 8.90
C GLN A 284 17.37 1.05 8.93
N ALA A 285 16.25 0.35 8.75
CA ALA A 285 16.20 -1.10 8.65
C ALA A 285 16.76 -1.66 7.33
N LYS A 286 17.03 -0.79 6.35
CA LYS A 286 17.47 -1.16 5.00
C LYS A 286 16.51 -2.12 4.30
N LEU A 287 15.22 -1.95 4.54
CA LEU A 287 14.18 -2.63 3.78
C LEU A 287 14.18 -2.11 2.33
N GLU A 288 13.82 -2.98 1.39
CA GLU A 288 13.73 -2.66 -0.03
C GLU A 288 12.36 -2.10 -0.39
N SER A 289 11.30 -2.50 0.31
CA SER A 289 9.95 -1.98 0.07
C SER A 289 9.06 -1.93 1.31
N ASP A 290 8.05 -1.06 1.24
CA ASP A 290 6.92 -1.00 2.16
C ASP A 290 5.61 -0.91 1.38
N ALA A 291 4.56 -1.61 1.83
CA ALA A 291 3.25 -1.61 1.19
C ALA A 291 2.13 -1.05 2.07
N SER A 292 2.46 -0.19 3.05
CA SER A 292 1.55 0.23 4.12
C SER A 292 0.75 1.49 3.80
N LEU A 293 1.17 2.29 2.82
CA LEU A 293 0.53 3.58 2.52
C LEU A 293 -0.85 3.39 1.86
N GLY A 294 -1.86 3.15 2.70
CA GLY A 294 -3.29 3.12 2.35
C GLY A 294 -4.15 3.64 3.50
N TYR A 295 -5.44 3.83 3.24
CA TYR A 295 -6.42 4.16 4.28
C TYR A 295 -7.11 2.90 4.79
N ALA A 296 -7.22 2.78 6.12
CA ALA A 296 -8.02 1.71 6.70
C ALA A 296 -9.53 1.93 6.50
N GLU A 297 -9.97 3.19 6.52
CA GLU A 297 -11.39 3.53 6.49
C GLU A 297 -11.99 3.72 5.08
N HIS A 298 -11.14 3.79 4.05
CA HIS A 298 -11.59 4.00 2.67
C HIS A 298 -10.64 3.34 1.66
N TYR A 299 -11.15 2.82 0.55
CA TYR A 299 -10.34 2.30 -0.56
C TYR A 299 -9.96 3.42 -1.54
N GLY A 300 -8.86 3.29 -2.27
CA GLY A 300 -8.41 4.28 -3.27
C GLY A 300 -7.00 4.84 -3.01
N PHE A 301 -6.70 6.01 -3.57
CA PHE A 301 -5.33 6.52 -3.68
C PHE A 301 -4.92 7.43 -2.51
N ARG A 302 -4.31 6.90 -1.45
CA ARG A 302 -3.92 7.69 -0.24
C ARG A 302 -2.97 8.86 -0.53
N ASN A 303 -2.07 8.72 -1.50
CA ASN A 303 -1.17 9.78 -1.95
C ASN A 303 -1.54 10.32 -3.35
N ASN A 304 -2.77 10.07 -3.82
CA ASN A 304 -3.27 10.42 -5.15
C ASN A 304 -2.48 9.84 -6.33
N TYR A 305 -1.66 8.81 -6.09
CA TYR A 305 -0.77 8.25 -7.10
C TYR A 305 -0.88 6.73 -7.15
N GLY A 306 -1.03 6.19 -8.36
CA GLY A 306 -1.30 4.77 -8.60
C GLY A 306 -0.08 3.90 -8.84
N TYR A 307 1.14 4.42 -8.76
CA TYR A 307 2.35 3.63 -8.98
C TYR A 307 3.26 3.62 -7.73
N PRO A 308 4.08 2.57 -7.58
CA PRO A 308 5.17 2.58 -6.61
C PRO A 308 6.13 3.76 -6.83
N PHE A 309 6.69 4.27 -5.74
CA PHE A 309 7.56 5.44 -5.78
C PHE A 309 8.56 5.42 -4.63
N HIS A 310 9.66 6.17 -4.77
CA HIS A 310 10.56 6.42 -3.65
C HIS A 310 10.12 7.72 -2.95
N PRO A 311 9.74 7.68 -1.66
CA PRO A 311 9.37 8.89 -0.93
C PRO A 311 10.57 9.82 -0.74
N TYR A 312 10.31 11.12 -0.61
CA TYR A 312 11.33 12.14 -0.44
C TYR A 312 11.74 12.27 1.04
N ASP A 313 13.04 12.10 1.30
CA ASP A 313 13.64 12.38 2.59
C ASP A 313 13.88 13.88 2.73
N ILE A 314 13.00 14.53 3.49
CA ILE A 314 13.06 15.97 3.77
C ILE A 314 14.36 16.35 4.47
N GLU A 315 14.86 15.51 5.36
CA GLU A 315 16.04 15.81 6.17
C GLU A 315 17.32 15.80 5.33
N ASN A 316 17.43 14.83 4.43
CA ASN A 316 18.61 14.65 3.59
C ASN A 316 18.49 15.28 2.19
N GLY A 317 17.32 15.83 1.83
CA GLY A 317 17.12 16.51 0.55
C GLY A 317 17.19 15.59 -0.68
N LYS A 318 16.88 14.30 -0.49
CA LYS A 318 17.00 13.25 -1.51
C LYS A 318 15.90 12.18 -1.31
N PRO A 319 15.57 11.34 -2.31
CA PRO A 319 14.68 10.19 -2.10
C PRO A 319 15.25 9.20 -1.06
N TYR A 320 14.36 8.49 -0.37
CA TYR A 320 14.71 7.27 0.37
C TYR A 320 15.09 6.13 -0.59
N ASP A 321 15.88 5.17 -0.11
CA ASP A 321 16.40 4.07 -0.92
C ASP A 321 15.37 2.95 -1.13
N PHE A 322 14.32 2.88 -0.29
CA PHE A 322 13.25 1.89 -0.39
C PHE A 322 12.10 2.37 -1.29
N LEU A 323 11.35 1.40 -1.81
CA LEU A 323 10.16 1.62 -2.63
C LEU A 323 8.88 1.56 -1.79
N GLU A 324 8.05 2.59 -1.85
CA GLU A 324 6.69 2.55 -1.30
C GLU A 324 5.72 2.04 -2.37
N ILE A 325 4.91 1.03 -2.03
CA ILE A 325 3.87 0.42 -2.86
C ILE A 325 2.50 0.81 -2.27
N PRO A 326 1.81 1.84 -2.81
CA PRO A 326 0.55 2.29 -2.23
C PRO A 326 -0.50 1.18 -2.14
N LEU A 327 -1.19 1.09 -1.00
CA LEU A 327 -2.29 0.16 -0.78
C LEU A 327 -3.61 0.80 -1.21
N HIS A 328 -4.36 0.12 -2.08
CA HIS A 328 -5.58 0.66 -2.66
C HIS A 328 -6.84 -0.04 -2.16
N ILE A 329 -6.81 -1.37 -2.04
CA ILE A 329 -7.96 -2.21 -1.68
C ILE A 329 -7.56 -3.08 -0.50
N MET A 330 -8.39 -3.12 0.54
CA MET A 330 -8.23 -4.02 1.69
C MET A 330 -9.60 -4.55 2.11
N ASP A 331 -9.74 -5.87 2.25
CA ASP A 331 -10.97 -6.52 2.71
C ASP A 331 -11.55 -5.92 4.01
N GLY A 332 -10.70 -5.63 4.99
CA GLY A 332 -11.05 -5.01 6.27
C GLY A 332 -11.69 -3.64 6.11
N THR A 333 -11.34 -2.88 5.07
CA THR A 333 -11.98 -1.59 4.74
C THR A 333 -13.47 -1.77 4.49
N PHE A 334 -13.82 -2.75 3.65
CA PHE A 334 -15.22 -3.02 3.29
C PHE A 334 -16.00 -3.62 4.47
N GLN A 335 -15.39 -4.56 5.19
CA GLN A 335 -16.05 -5.29 6.28
C GLN A 335 -16.21 -4.45 7.55
N ARG A 336 -15.15 -3.81 8.03
CA ARG A 336 -15.08 -3.18 9.36
C ARG A 336 -15.47 -1.71 9.33
N TYR A 337 -15.05 -0.97 8.31
CA TYR A 337 -15.18 0.48 8.27
C TYR A 337 -16.39 0.91 7.45
N LEU A 338 -16.42 0.57 6.16
CA LEU A 338 -17.52 0.93 5.26
C LEU A 338 -18.78 0.09 5.50
N LYS A 339 -18.63 -1.11 6.09
CA LYS A 339 -19.72 -2.07 6.38
C LYS A 339 -20.56 -2.38 5.14
N ILE A 340 -19.90 -2.53 3.99
CA ILE A 340 -20.55 -2.92 2.74
C ILE A 340 -21.08 -4.35 2.89
N PRO A 341 -22.31 -4.66 2.43
CA PRO A 341 -22.80 -6.03 2.38
C PRO A 341 -21.81 -6.95 1.67
N VAL A 342 -21.61 -8.16 2.20
CA VAL A 342 -20.63 -9.11 1.64
C VAL A 342 -20.87 -9.32 0.14
N THR A 343 -22.12 -9.53 -0.26
CA THR A 343 -22.54 -9.76 -1.66
C THR A 343 -22.26 -8.60 -2.62
N GLU A 344 -22.01 -7.41 -2.09
CA GLU A 344 -21.69 -6.20 -2.87
C GLU A 344 -20.19 -5.90 -2.89
N THR A 345 -19.40 -6.56 -2.03
CA THR A 345 -17.97 -6.27 -1.87
C THR A 345 -17.20 -6.51 -3.16
N GLY A 346 -17.39 -7.66 -3.83
CA GLY A 346 -16.71 -7.96 -5.08
C GLY A 346 -17.08 -6.99 -6.21
N ASN A 347 -18.37 -6.63 -6.33
CA ASN A 347 -18.81 -5.62 -7.31
C ASN A 347 -18.19 -4.25 -7.03
N THR A 348 -18.14 -3.83 -5.76
CA THR A 348 -17.52 -2.55 -5.38
C THR A 348 -16.03 -2.51 -5.75
N ILE A 349 -15.32 -3.62 -5.54
CA ILE A 349 -13.92 -3.75 -5.94
C ILE A 349 -13.78 -3.71 -7.47
N ILE A 350 -14.61 -4.46 -8.19
CA ILE A 350 -14.60 -4.49 -9.66
C ILE A 350 -14.88 -3.09 -10.24
N ASP A 351 -15.89 -2.38 -9.73
CA ASP A 351 -16.19 -1.00 -10.15
C ASP A 351 -15.00 -0.05 -9.96
N PHE A 352 -14.20 -0.25 -8.89
CA PHE A 352 -12.99 0.52 -8.67
C PHE A 352 -11.89 0.16 -9.67
N LEU A 353 -11.71 -1.14 -9.95
CA LEU A 353 -10.75 -1.64 -10.94
C LEU A 353 -11.09 -1.16 -12.36
N GLU A 354 -12.37 -1.18 -12.75
CA GLU A 354 -12.86 -0.69 -14.05
C GLU A 354 -12.58 0.81 -14.23
N LYS A 355 -12.85 1.62 -13.19
CA LYS A 355 -12.57 3.07 -13.22
C LYS A 355 -11.08 3.39 -13.28
N ASN A 356 -10.22 2.43 -12.95
CA ASN A 356 -8.76 2.58 -12.90
C ASN A 356 -8.07 1.49 -13.73
N SER A 357 -8.67 1.10 -14.86
CA SER A 357 -8.17 0.03 -15.74
C SER A 357 -6.91 0.40 -16.51
N GLU A 358 -6.50 1.67 -16.45
CA GLU A 358 -5.28 2.19 -17.07
C GLU A 358 -4.46 3.00 -16.08
N ASN A 359 -3.15 3.01 -16.32
CA ASN A 359 -2.18 3.93 -15.74
C ASN A 359 -1.98 3.79 -14.22
N ALA A 360 -2.09 2.57 -13.69
CA ALA A 360 -1.78 2.27 -12.29
C ALA A 360 -1.26 0.84 -12.08
N LEU A 361 -0.66 0.63 -10.91
CA LEU A 361 -0.44 -0.67 -10.30
C LEU A 361 -1.30 -0.74 -9.03
N LEU A 362 -2.38 -1.51 -9.07
CA LEU A 362 -3.36 -1.54 -7.99
C LEU A 362 -3.04 -2.65 -6.98
N SER A 363 -2.67 -2.26 -5.77
CA SER A 363 -2.39 -3.17 -4.65
C SER A 363 -3.68 -3.61 -3.95
N ILE A 364 -3.87 -4.92 -3.83
CA ILE A 364 -5.04 -5.59 -3.26
C ILE A 364 -4.58 -6.45 -2.09
N LEU A 365 -5.07 -6.14 -0.89
CA LEU A 365 -4.79 -6.86 0.35
C LEU A 365 -6.02 -7.65 0.81
N TRP A 366 -5.83 -8.94 1.06
CA TRP A 366 -6.81 -9.82 1.70
C TRP A 366 -6.16 -10.60 2.84
N HIS A 367 -6.72 -10.53 4.05
CA HIS A 367 -6.22 -11.30 5.18
C HIS A 367 -6.64 -12.77 5.04
N ASN A 368 -5.76 -13.68 5.46
CA ASN A 368 -5.98 -15.12 5.44
C ASN A 368 -7.27 -15.56 6.17
N THR A 369 -7.70 -14.78 7.17
CA THR A 369 -8.91 -15.02 7.96
C THR A 369 -10.22 -14.92 7.16
N PHE A 370 -10.23 -14.22 6.02
CA PHE A 370 -11.41 -14.08 5.15
C PHE A 370 -11.68 -15.31 4.25
N PHE A 371 -10.73 -16.25 4.19
CA PHE A 371 -10.81 -17.47 3.40
C PHE A 371 -11.51 -18.58 4.20
N THR A 372 -12.73 -18.30 4.69
CA THR A 372 -13.51 -19.19 5.56
C THR A 372 -15.00 -19.19 5.21
N ASN A 373 -15.70 -20.26 5.61
CA ASN A 373 -17.15 -20.41 5.48
C ASN A 373 -17.92 -20.03 6.77
N TYR A 374 -17.24 -19.46 7.76
CA TYR A 374 -17.79 -19.15 9.09
C TYR A 374 -17.94 -17.64 9.34
N LYS A 375 -17.14 -17.05 10.24
CA LYS A 375 -17.25 -15.62 10.62
C LYS A 375 -17.26 -14.66 9.42
N TYR A 376 -16.42 -14.93 8.42
CA TYR A 376 -16.32 -14.14 7.18
C TYR A 376 -16.95 -14.86 5.98
N LYS A 377 -18.00 -15.65 6.22
CA LYS A 377 -18.70 -16.40 5.17
C LYS A 377 -19.11 -15.48 4.01
N GLY A 378 -18.82 -15.94 2.79
CA GLY A 378 -19.15 -15.24 1.54
C GLY A 378 -17.98 -14.44 0.98
N TYR A 379 -17.08 -13.91 1.81
CA TYR A 379 -15.93 -13.16 1.32
C TYR A 379 -15.03 -14.00 0.40
N LEU A 380 -14.78 -15.27 0.70
CA LEU A 380 -14.04 -16.14 -0.23
C LEU A 380 -14.64 -16.18 -1.66
N ASN A 381 -15.97 -16.12 -1.79
CA ASN A 381 -16.62 -16.08 -3.10
C ASN A 381 -16.42 -14.73 -3.78
N GLU A 382 -16.49 -13.63 -3.02
CA GLU A 382 -16.21 -12.30 -3.54
C GLU A 382 -14.74 -12.15 -3.97
N TYR A 383 -13.79 -12.77 -3.25
CA TYR A 383 -12.39 -12.81 -3.66
C TYR A 383 -12.23 -13.50 -5.02
N LYS A 384 -12.80 -14.70 -5.13
CA LYS A 384 -12.75 -15.48 -6.38
C LYS A 384 -13.41 -14.74 -7.53
N LYS A 385 -14.51 -14.04 -7.29
CA LYS A 385 -15.18 -13.19 -8.27
C LYS A 385 -14.27 -12.06 -8.77
N VAL A 386 -13.49 -11.43 -7.89
CA VAL A 386 -12.49 -10.42 -8.28
C VAL A 386 -11.36 -11.06 -9.10
N LEU A 387 -10.84 -12.23 -8.69
CA LEU A 387 -9.82 -12.95 -9.45
C LEU A 387 -10.34 -13.37 -10.84
N ASP A 388 -11.57 -13.88 -10.94
CA ASP A 388 -12.22 -14.23 -12.19
C ASP A 388 -12.32 -13.00 -13.12
N TYR A 389 -12.74 -11.85 -12.58
CA TYR A 389 -12.80 -10.60 -13.33
C TYR A 389 -11.40 -10.20 -13.85
N LEU A 390 -10.37 -10.21 -12.99
CA LEU A 390 -8.99 -9.87 -13.37
C LEU A 390 -8.49 -10.80 -14.48
N TYR A 391 -8.78 -12.09 -14.38
CA TYR A 391 -8.36 -13.10 -15.35
C TYR A 391 -9.07 -12.98 -16.68
N GLN A 392 -10.41 -12.90 -16.68
CA GLN A 392 -11.21 -12.74 -17.89
C GLN A 392 -10.83 -11.47 -18.65
N ASN A 393 -10.54 -10.39 -17.90
CA ASN A 393 -10.11 -9.13 -18.46
C ASN A 393 -8.60 -9.06 -18.68
N LYS A 394 -7.81 -10.14 -18.54
CA LYS A 394 -6.37 -10.20 -18.82
C LYS A 394 -5.57 -9.09 -18.12
N TRP A 395 -5.84 -8.85 -16.84
CA TRP A 395 -5.01 -7.98 -16.01
C TRP A 395 -3.67 -8.66 -15.72
N ASN A 396 -2.59 -7.88 -15.66
CA ASN A 396 -1.26 -8.38 -15.35
C ASN A 396 -1.04 -8.39 -13.83
N CYS A 397 -0.81 -9.57 -13.26
CA CYS A 397 -0.36 -9.71 -11.88
C CYS A 397 1.16 -9.48 -11.83
N GLN A 398 1.62 -8.56 -10.99
CA GLN A 398 3.05 -8.33 -10.79
C GLN A 398 3.53 -8.90 -9.47
N SER A 399 4.61 -9.68 -9.51
CA SER A 399 5.30 -10.14 -8.32
C SER A 399 6.08 -9.01 -7.67
N LEU A 400 6.42 -9.16 -6.38
CA LEU A 400 7.16 -8.12 -5.66
C LEU A 400 8.53 -7.83 -6.29
N ASP A 401 9.21 -8.84 -6.81
CA ASP A 401 10.50 -8.66 -7.50
C ASP A 401 10.35 -7.91 -8.83
N GLN A 402 9.30 -8.20 -9.60
CA GLN A 402 9.00 -7.46 -10.83
C GLN A 402 8.76 -5.97 -10.52
N ILE A 403 8.02 -5.69 -9.45
CA ILE A 403 7.74 -4.33 -8.98
C ILE A 403 9.05 -3.63 -8.59
N LYS A 404 9.87 -4.25 -7.73
CA LYS A 404 11.16 -3.68 -7.30
C LYS A 404 12.11 -3.45 -8.48
N GLN A 405 12.09 -4.32 -9.47
CA GLN A 405 12.90 -4.18 -10.68
C GLN A 405 12.42 -3.03 -11.57
N GLU A 406 11.12 -2.93 -11.81
CA GLU A 406 10.51 -1.94 -12.70
C GLU A 406 10.62 -0.52 -12.14
N PHE A 407 10.36 -0.35 -10.84
CA PHE A 407 10.28 0.96 -10.18
C PHE A 407 11.56 1.37 -9.46
N ARG A 408 12.66 0.64 -9.69
CA ARG A 408 13.97 0.99 -9.13
C ARG A 408 14.36 2.41 -9.51
N TRP A 409 14.82 3.20 -8.53
CA TRP A 409 15.36 4.53 -8.77
C TRP A 409 16.53 4.51 -9.78
N LYS A 410 16.33 5.13 -10.96
CA LYS A 410 17.24 4.97 -12.12
C LYS A 410 18.46 5.90 -12.10
N MET A 411 18.40 7.02 -11.38
CA MET A 411 19.51 7.98 -11.27
C MET A 411 20.09 7.97 -9.86
N LYS A 412 21.40 7.74 -9.73
CA LYS A 412 22.12 7.81 -8.45
C LYS A 412 22.61 9.21 -8.14
#